data_AF-A0A969Z5D2-F1
#
_entry.id   AF-A0A969Z5D2-F1
#
_cell.length_a   1.000
_cell.length_b   1.000
_cell.length_c   1.000
_cell.angle_alpha   90.00
_cell.angle_beta   90.00
_cell.angle_gamma   90.00
#
_symmetry.space_group_name_H-M   'P 1'
#
loop_
_entity.id
_entity.type
_entity.pdbx_description
1 polymer ?
#
loop_
_entity_poly.entity_id
_entity_poly.type
_entity_poly.pdbx_seq_one_letter_code
_entity_poly.pdbx_strand_id
1 'polypeptide(L)'
;MRKKGFTLVELLAVIIIIGFIAALISPIVVNVINNARKDTFKNTAYGLKKAAEVKYADLEKESNIKNYIFYYNDGAETSNIEGVYLEYEGEKPQSGYIIINKEGDIALAIHNGKYCAQKGYYQSTITVSTKSANKCEIPFECGETLVDIRDGEEYKTIQIGDQCWFAENLRYVGEGENSCLTSGGKDYCNLDEFSSPPYNHCCFHNANSKTSYYINEDEIYTGKTFSEWDEPQVLYQWAAAMNLSEEFLVNPTIEQLWALERTQGMCPKGWVVPSLEDWIKLNMTVDSVHKNYEYWDDTHIDLGSDVGKKLKSSTYWDGTDSYGFNALPAGLRVVTEWVNGRLVNNGIWGRWWNSTFSHFDDDPMAVSWYLYAEYDEIGNYIVSVKYGGSIRCVKAN
;
A
#
# COMPACT_ATOMS: atom_id res chain seq x y z
N MET A 1 69.04 51.01 0.45
CA MET A 1 67.76 50.57 -0.16
C MET A 1 66.62 50.84 0.80
N ARG A 2 65.76 51.84 0.52
CA ARG A 2 64.56 52.10 1.35
C ARG A 2 63.53 51.01 1.03
N LYS A 3 63.30 50.07 1.95
CA LYS A 3 62.15 49.17 1.87
C LYS A 3 60.91 50.01 2.16
N LYS A 4 60.05 50.22 1.16
CA LYS A 4 58.71 50.79 1.37
C LYS A 4 57.93 49.76 2.18
N GLY A 5 57.69 50.05 3.46
CA GLY A 5 56.79 49.24 4.29
C GLY A 5 55.36 49.51 3.88
N PHE A 6 54.54 48.46 3.80
CA PHE A 6 53.10 48.57 3.58
C PHE A 6 52.47 49.44 4.66
N THR A 7 51.63 50.39 4.26
CA THR A 7 50.88 51.22 5.22
C THR A 7 49.67 50.47 5.74
N LEU A 8 49.25 50.77 6.96
CA LEU A 8 48.12 50.11 7.62
C LEU A 8 46.80 50.31 6.86
N VAL A 9 46.67 51.42 6.13
CA VAL A 9 45.54 51.75 5.26
C VAL A 9 45.48 50.84 4.02
N GLU A 10 46.63 50.58 3.39
CA GLU A 10 46.72 49.66 2.25
C GLU A 10 46.33 48.23 2.67
N LEU A 11 46.75 47.79 3.85
CA LEU A 11 46.37 46.47 4.38
C LEU A 11 44.87 46.37 4.65
N LEU A 12 44.27 47.40 5.25
CA LEU A 12 42.83 47.44 5.53
C LEU A 12 42.01 47.42 4.23
N ALA A 13 42.39 48.21 3.23
CA ALA A 13 41.72 48.25 1.94
C ALA A 13 41.73 46.87 1.25
N VAL A 14 42.85 46.15 1.30
CA VAL A 14 42.97 44.81 0.73
C VAL A 14 42.06 43.81 1.44
N ILE A 15 42.01 43.82 2.78
CA ILE A 15 41.14 42.92 3.55
C ILE A 15 39.66 43.17 3.23
N ILE A 16 39.24 44.43 3.15
CA ILE A 16 37.86 44.80 2.81
C ILE A 16 37.52 44.32 1.39
N ILE A 17 38.40 44.55 0.42
CA ILE A 17 38.20 44.14 -0.98
C ILE A 17 38.12 42.61 -1.08
N ILE A 18 39.03 41.87 -0.42
CA ILE A 18 39.01 40.40 -0.42
C ILE A 18 37.73 39.88 0.25
N GLY A 19 37.33 40.46 1.39
CA GLY A 19 36.10 40.07 2.07
C GLY A 19 34.86 40.25 1.20
N PHE A 20 34.77 41.36 0.48
CA PHE A 20 33.67 41.63 -0.45
C PHE A 20 33.67 40.66 -1.64
N ILE A 21 34.84 40.43 -2.26
CA ILE A 21 34.97 39.47 -3.36
C ILE A 21 34.61 38.05 -2.89
N ALA A 22 35.09 37.63 -1.72
CA ALA A 22 34.79 36.32 -1.16
C ALA A 22 33.29 36.13 -0.89
N ALA A 23 32.61 37.17 -0.38
CA ALA A 23 31.17 37.15 -0.14
C ALA A 23 30.36 36.98 -1.44
N LEU A 24 30.79 37.62 -2.54
CA LEU A 24 30.13 37.48 -3.85
C LEU A 24 30.38 36.11 -4.50
N ILE A 25 31.57 35.54 -4.32
CA ILE A 25 31.96 34.26 -4.94
C ILE A 25 31.36 33.05 -4.20
N SER A 26 31.23 33.11 -2.88
CA SER A 26 30.74 32.01 -2.03
C SER A 26 29.46 31.32 -2.56
N PRO A 27 28.35 32.02 -2.88
CA PRO A 27 27.14 31.36 -3.37
C PRO A 27 27.33 30.67 -4.73
N ILE A 28 28.19 31.21 -5.60
CA ILE A 28 28.48 30.62 -6.91
C ILE A 28 29.24 29.30 -6.71
N VAL A 29 30.26 29.30 -5.86
CA VAL A 29 31.05 28.09 -5.55
C VAL A 29 30.16 27.01 -4.93
N VAL A 30 29.31 27.37 -3.97
CA VAL A 30 28.36 26.44 -3.36
C VAL A 30 27.39 25.85 -4.40
N ASN A 31 26.88 26.66 -5.34
CA ASN A 31 26.01 26.17 -6.40
C ASN A 31 26.72 25.22 -7.37
N VAL A 32 27.94 25.54 -7.78
CA VAL A 32 28.76 24.67 -8.64
C VAL A 32 29.01 23.32 -7.95
N ILE A 33 29.38 23.33 -6.67
CA ILE A 33 29.57 22.12 -5.88
C ILE A 33 28.27 21.31 -5.78
N ASN A 34 27.14 21.98 -5.50
CA ASN A 34 25.85 21.31 -5.37
C ASN A 34 25.40 20.66 -6.69
N ASN A 35 25.60 21.34 -7.82
CA ASN A 35 25.29 20.81 -9.14
C ASN A 35 26.19 19.61 -9.47
N ALA A 36 27.50 19.73 -9.23
CA ALA A 36 28.43 18.62 -9.43
C ALA A 36 28.03 17.39 -8.60
N ARG A 37 27.69 17.57 -7.31
CA ARG A 37 27.20 16.47 -6.46
C ARG A 37 25.89 15.86 -6.97
N LYS A 38 24.98 16.69 -7.47
CA LYS A 38 23.70 16.24 -8.03
C LYS A 38 23.94 15.40 -9.30
N ASP A 39 24.85 15.83 -10.17
CA ASP A 39 25.20 15.11 -11.39
C ASP A 39 25.95 13.80 -11.09
N THR A 40 26.84 13.80 -10.10
CA THR A 40 27.47 12.56 -9.62
C THR A 40 26.42 11.56 -9.14
N PHE A 41 25.45 11.99 -8.33
CA PHE A 41 24.40 11.10 -7.86
C PHE A 41 23.47 10.63 -8.99
N LYS A 42 23.20 11.48 -9.97
CA LYS A 42 22.50 11.09 -11.20
C LYS A 42 23.26 9.98 -11.94
N ASN A 43 24.58 10.09 -12.06
CA ASN A 43 25.41 9.07 -12.69
C ASN A 43 25.41 7.76 -11.89
N THR A 44 25.47 7.81 -10.55
CA THR A 44 25.27 6.63 -9.70
C THR A 44 23.94 5.95 -10.03
N ALA A 45 22.84 6.72 -10.12
CA ALA A 45 21.52 6.16 -10.43
C ALA A 45 21.47 5.47 -11.81
N TYR A 46 22.16 6.02 -12.81
CA TYR A 46 22.31 5.37 -14.12
C TYR A 46 23.20 4.13 -14.06
N GLY A 47 24.29 4.15 -13.28
CA GLY A 47 25.13 2.99 -13.04
C GLY A 47 24.36 1.85 -12.40
N LEU A 48 23.54 2.15 -11.39
CA LEU A 48 22.63 1.22 -10.73
C LEU A 48 21.58 0.65 -11.68
N LYS A 49 20.90 1.50 -12.46
CA LYS A 49 19.98 1.04 -13.51
C LYS A 49 20.70 0.09 -14.47
N LYS A 50 21.94 0.41 -14.88
CA LYS A 50 22.68 -0.43 -15.80
C LYS A 50 23.08 -1.76 -15.16
N ALA A 51 23.49 -1.76 -13.91
CA ALA A 51 23.78 -2.96 -13.14
C ALA A 51 22.54 -3.85 -13.01
N ALA A 52 21.36 -3.26 -12.78
CA ALA A 52 20.09 -3.97 -12.76
C ALA A 52 19.75 -4.61 -14.11
N GLU A 53 19.96 -3.91 -15.24
CA GLU A 53 19.78 -4.50 -16.57
C GLU A 53 20.67 -5.72 -16.81
N VAL A 54 21.95 -5.62 -16.43
CA VAL A 54 22.91 -6.72 -16.56
C VAL A 54 22.50 -7.87 -15.66
N LYS A 55 22.15 -7.57 -14.41
CA LYS A 55 21.71 -8.57 -13.45
C LYS A 55 20.50 -9.34 -13.93
N TYR A 56 19.48 -8.66 -14.45
CA TYR A 56 18.30 -9.31 -15.01
C TYR A 56 18.62 -10.23 -16.19
N ALA A 57 19.64 -9.90 -17.00
CA ALA A 57 20.09 -10.74 -18.11
C ALA A 57 20.83 -12.00 -17.63
N ASP A 58 21.51 -11.94 -16.48
CA ASP A 58 22.27 -13.05 -15.91
C ASP A 58 21.41 -14.00 -15.05
N LEU A 59 20.24 -13.53 -14.61
CA LEU A 59 19.34 -14.31 -13.77
C LEU A 59 18.60 -15.38 -14.59
N GLU A 60 18.59 -16.61 -14.10
CA GLU A 60 17.66 -17.62 -14.60
C GLU A 60 16.24 -17.22 -14.18
N LYS A 61 15.32 -17.16 -15.15
CA LYS A 61 13.93 -16.80 -14.88
C LYS A 61 13.25 -17.95 -14.14
N GLU A 62 13.22 -17.85 -12.82
CA GLU A 62 12.42 -18.74 -11.99
C GLU A 62 10.94 -18.38 -12.08
N SER A 63 10.07 -19.37 -12.26
CA SER A 63 8.64 -19.17 -12.52
C SER A 63 7.88 -18.49 -11.38
N ASN A 64 8.42 -18.50 -10.16
CA ASN A 64 7.82 -18.01 -8.92
C ASN A 64 8.25 -16.57 -8.57
N ILE A 65 9.24 -16.00 -9.23
CA ILE A 65 9.74 -14.65 -8.92
C ILE A 65 9.06 -13.64 -9.82
N LYS A 66 8.09 -12.89 -9.27
CA LYS A 66 7.36 -11.84 -10.00
C LYS A 66 8.23 -10.61 -10.27
N ASN A 67 9.00 -10.18 -9.26
CA ASN A 67 9.81 -8.96 -9.29
C ASN A 67 11.15 -9.16 -8.58
N TYR A 68 12.21 -8.55 -9.08
CA TYR A 68 13.50 -8.43 -8.38
C TYR A 68 13.58 -7.05 -7.73
N ILE A 69 13.70 -7.01 -6.41
CA ILE A 69 13.72 -5.76 -5.64
C ILE A 69 15.03 -5.68 -4.87
N PHE A 70 15.74 -4.57 -5.07
CA PHE A 70 16.95 -4.22 -4.34
C PHE A 70 16.65 -3.07 -3.41
N TYR A 71 17.00 -3.22 -2.14
CA TYR A 71 16.74 -2.25 -1.09
C TYR A 71 18.06 -1.62 -0.63
N TYR A 72 17.97 -0.34 -0.30
CA TYR A 72 19.04 0.41 0.34
C TYR A 72 18.51 0.94 1.66
N ASN A 73 19.18 0.59 2.76
CA ASN A 73 18.87 1.04 4.11
C ASN A 73 20.18 1.41 4.82
N ASP A 74 20.35 2.69 5.13
CA ASP A 74 21.57 3.29 5.67
C ASP A 74 22.86 2.86 4.94
N GLY A 75 22.79 2.78 3.60
CA GLY A 75 23.92 2.41 2.74
C GLY A 75 24.17 0.91 2.61
N ALA A 76 23.47 0.07 3.37
CA ALA A 76 23.47 -1.37 3.20
C ALA A 76 22.53 -1.76 2.07
N GLU A 77 22.99 -2.67 1.20
CA GLU A 77 22.19 -3.23 0.13
C GLU A 77 21.68 -4.61 0.52
N THR A 78 20.39 -4.84 0.32
CA THR A 78 19.75 -6.15 0.40
C THR A 78 18.85 -6.34 -0.82
N SER A 79 18.31 -7.55 -1.01
CA SER A 79 17.28 -7.79 -2.02
C SER A 79 16.25 -8.79 -1.50
N ASN A 80 15.15 -8.93 -2.23
CA ASN A 80 14.14 -9.93 -1.93
C ASN A 80 14.58 -11.37 -2.26
N ILE A 81 15.81 -11.56 -2.78
CA ILE A 81 16.38 -12.87 -3.09
C ILE A 81 17.76 -12.96 -2.44
N GLU A 82 17.92 -13.93 -1.55
CA GLU A 82 19.16 -14.10 -0.82
C GLU A 82 20.38 -14.25 -1.77
N GLY A 83 21.44 -13.49 -1.49
CA GLY A 83 22.69 -13.54 -2.27
C GLY A 83 22.68 -12.76 -3.59
N VAL A 84 21.57 -12.09 -3.96
CA VAL A 84 21.47 -11.32 -5.19
C VAL A 84 21.71 -9.83 -4.92
N TYR A 85 22.77 -9.28 -5.51
CA TYR A 85 23.20 -7.87 -5.35
C TYR A 85 23.58 -7.22 -6.70
N LEU A 86 23.49 -5.90 -6.78
CA LEU A 86 23.91 -5.10 -7.92
C LEU A 86 25.38 -4.70 -7.82
N GLU A 87 26.14 -4.99 -8.88
CA GLU A 87 27.52 -4.56 -9.02
C GLU A 87 27.58 -3.25 -9.81
N TYR A 88 27.98 -2.15 -9.16
CA TYR A 88 28.05 -0.83 -9.77
C TYR A 88 29.19 0.00 -9.19
N GLU A 89 29.60 1.02 -9.95
CA GLU A 89 30.55 2.04 -9.50
C GLU A 89 29.79 3.31 -9.05
N GLY A 90 30.22 3.90 -7.95
CA GLY A 90 29.69 5.18 -7.46
C GLY A 90 29.50 5.22 -5.96
N GLU A 91 28.90 6.33 -5.50
CA GLU A 91 28.49 6.49 -4.10
C GLU A 91 27.28 5.61 -3.80
N LYS A 92 27.33 4.82 -2.72
CA LYS A 92 26.19 3.99 -2.32
C LYS A 92 24.99 4.87 -1.92
N PRO A 93 23.78 4.58 -2.42
CA PRO A 93 22.59 5.24 -1.92
C PRO A 93 22.44 5.02 -0.42
N GLN A 94 22.04 6.05 0.32
CA GLN A 94 21.73 5.92 1.73
C GLN A 94 20.44 5.16 1.93
N SER A 95 19.41 5.44 1.13
CA SER A 95 18.12 4.74 1.23
C SER A 95 17.42 4.61 -0.12
N GLY A 96 16.40 3.77 -0.18
CA GLY A 96 15.51 3.64 -1.33
C GLY A 96 15.53 2.25 -1.93
N TYR A 97 15.07 2.12 -3.16
CA TYR A 97 14.91 0.83 -3.80
C TYR A 97 14.94 0.91 -5.33
N ILE A 98 15.26 -0.23 -5.95
CA ILE A 98 15.24 -0.47 -7.39
C ILE A 98 14.41 -1.73 -7.61
N ILE A 99 13.50 -1.68 -8.58
CA ILE A 99 12.62 -2.78 -8.92
C ILE A 99 12.85 -3.12 -10.39
N ILE A 100 12.98 -4.41 -10.67
CA ILE A 100 12.97 -4.99 -12.01
C ILE A 100 11.74 -5.87 -12.12
N ASN A 101 10.84 -5.56 -13.04
CA ASN A 101 9.65 -6.37 -13.26
C ASN A 101 9.96 -7.64 -14.07
N LYS A 102 8.97 -8.52 -14.21
CA LYS A 102 9.08 -9.76 -14.98
C LYS A 102 9.43 -9.52 -16.47
N GLU A 103 9.11 -8.36 -17.04
CA GLU A 103 9.50 -7.95 -18.39
C GLU A 103 10.95 -7.45 -18.50
N GLY A 104 11.60 -7.13 -17.37
CA GLY A 104 12.94 -6.54 -17.31
C GLY A 104 12.97 -5.01 -17.30
N ASP A 105 11.80 -4.35 -17.23
CA ASP A 105 11.71 -2.91 -17.05
C ASP A 105 12.10 -2.52 -15.63
N ILE A 106 12.74 -1.36 -15.52
CA ILE A 106 13.34 -0.91 -14.26
C ILE A 106 12.67 0.39 -13.79
N ALA A 107 12.23 0.38 -12.54
CA ALA A 107 11.82 1.57 -11.80
C ALA A 107 12.70 1.73 -10.56
N LEU A 108 12.94 2.98 -10.14
CA LEU A 108 13.79 3.26 -8.97
C LEU A 108 13.43 4.55 -8.27
N ALA A 109 13.67 4.56 -6.96
CA ALA A 109 13.68 5.73 -6.12
C ALA A 109 14.77 5.57 -5.07
N ILE A 110 15.89 6.29 -5.24
CA ILE A 110 17.06 6.20 -4.36
C ILE A 110 17.46 7.57 -3.82
N HIS A 111 17.97 7.61 -2.59
CA HIS A 111 18.30 8.83 -1.86
C HIS A 111 19.68 8.76 -1.22
N ASN A 112 20.46 9.85 -1.25
CA ASN A 112 21.81 9.93 -0.68
C ASN A 112 21.95 10.89 0.53
N GLY A 113 20.86 11.12 1.26
CA GLY A 113 20.80 12.07 2.36
C GLY A 113 20.44 13.49 1.95
N LYS A 114 20.60 13.86 0.67
CA LYS A 114 20.21 15.18 0.14
C LYS A 114 19.37 15.10 -1.12
N TYR A 115 19.77 14.29 -2.09
CA TYR A 115 19.13 14.19 -3.39
C TYR A 115 18.35 12.90 -3.50
N CYS A 116 17.24 12.98 -4.22
CA CYS A 116 16.39 11.86 -4.58
C CYS A 116 16.45 11.67 -6.09
N ALA A 117 16.85 10.48 -6.54
CA ALA A 117 16.84 10.08 -7.94
C ALA A 117 15.67 9.13 -8.19
N GLN A 118 14.81 9.44 -9.16
CA GLN A 118 13.52 8.81 -9.38
C GLN A 118 13.28 8.50 -10.86
N LYS A 119 12.72 7.32 -11.15
CA LYS A 119 12.26 6.90 -12.48
C LYS A 119 11.14 5.86 -12.32
N GLY A 120 9.97 6.13 -12.88
CA GLY A 120 8.90 5.14 -13.05
C GLY A 120 9.14 4.20 -14.24
N TYR A 121 8.33 3.15 -14.38
CA TYR A 121 8.46 2.21 -15.50
C TYR A 121 8.32 2.91 -16.86
N TYR A 122 7.33 3.80 -16.99
CA TYR A 122 6.97 4.50 -18.23
C TYR A 122 7.81 5.76 -18.51
N GLN A 123 8.76 6.10 -17.63
CA GLN A 123 9.65 7.24 -17.81
C GLN A 123 10.96 6.79 -18.49
N SER A 124 11.42 7.55 -19.47
CA SER A 124 12.65 7.25 -20.22
C SER A 124 13.94 7.69 -19.52
N THR A 125 13.85 8.66 -18.61
CA THR A 125 15.02 9.25 -17.94
C THR A 125 14.89 9.30 -16.43
N ILE A 126 16.01 9.14 -15.73
CA ILE A 126 16.10 9.39 -14.29
C ILE A 126 16.10 10.90 -14.02
N THR A 127 15.20 11.32 -13.14
CA THR A 127 15.13 12.69 -12.63
C THR A 127 15.78 12.77 -11.26
N VAL A 128 16.45 13.88 -10.95
CA VAL A 128 17.07 14.10 -9.64
C VAL A 128 16.58 15.41 -9.06
N SER A 129 16.12 15.37 -7.81
CA SER A 129 15.56 16.53 -7.10
C SER A 129 16.01 16.55 -5.63
N THR A 130 15.89 17.70 -4.98
CA THR A 130 16.12 17.82 -3.54
C THR A 130 14.81 17.50 -2.82
N LYS A 131 14.73 16.34 -2.18
CA LYS A 131 13.56 15.89 -1.40
C LYS A 131 14.05 15.17 -0.15
N SER A 132 13.23 15.14 0.90
CA SER A 132 13.46 14.27 2.05
C SER A 132 13.35 12.80 1.64
N ALA A 133 14.05 11.90 2.33
CA ALA A 133 14.04 10.47 2.02
C ALA A 133 12.61 9.89 2.02
N ASN A 134 11.76 10.30 2.98
CA ASN A 134 10.37 9.87 3.05
C ASN A 134 9.48 10.35 1.89
N LYS A 135 9.93 11.29 1.05
CA LYS A 135 9.22 11.73 -0.16
C LYS A 135 9.90 11.25 -1.45
N CYS A 136 10.90 10.38 -1.31
CA CYS A 136 11.62 9.78 -2.42
C CYS A 136 10.97 8.44 -2.79
N GLU A 137 9.95 8.49 -3.66
CA GLU A 137 9.15 7.34 -4.07
C GLU A 137 9.18 7.17 -5.59
N ILE A 138 8.89 5.98 -6.10
CA ILE A 138 8.79 5.79 -7.55
C ILE A 138 7.65 6.69 -8.08
N PRO A 139 7.90 7.53 -9.11
CA PRO A 139 6.83 8.29 -9.76
C PRO A 139 5.78 7.31 -10.29
N PHE A 140 4.53 7.57 -9.93
CA PHE A 140 3.40 6.68 -10.18
C PHE A 140 2.21 7.52 -10.63
N GLU A 141 1.55 7.07 -11.69
CA GLU A 141 0.29 7.62 -12.18
C GLU A 141 -0.82 6.57 -12.05
N CYS A 142 -2.05 7.00 -11.74
CA CYS A 142 -3.16 6.05 -11.61
C CYS A 142 -3.46 5.36 -12.94
N GLY A 143 -3.74 4.05 -12.89
CA GLY A 143 -3.88 3.19 -14.07
C GLY A 143 -2.62 2.35 -14.34
N GLU A 144 -1.48 2.71 -13.74
CA GLU A 144 -0.29 1.88 -13.77
C GLU A 144 -0.39 0.71 -12.77
N THR A 145 0.34 -0.37 -13.03
CA THR A 145 0.53 -1.45 -12.04
C THR A 145 1.48 -0.97 -10.95
N LEU A 146 1.02 -1.04 -9.70
CA LEU A 146 1.85 -0.81 -8.52
C LEU A 146 2.55 -2.11 -8.13
N VAL A 147 3.85 -2.05 -7.89
CA VAL A 147 4.58 -3.13 -7.19
C VAL A 147 4.68 -2.77 -5.72
N ASP A 148 4.15 -3.61 -4.84
CA ASP A 148 4.34 -3.47 -3.41
C ASP A 148 5.74 -3.95 -3.04
N ILE A 149 6.58 -3.01 -2.62
CA ILE A 149 7.99 -3.31 -2.33
C ILE A 149 8.19 -4.23 -1.12
N ARG A 150 7.14 -4.47 -0.32
CA ARG A 150 7.24 -5.27 0.91
C ARG A 150 7.22 -6.77 0.63
N ASP A 151 6.52 -7.19 -0.42
CA ASP A 151 6.36 -8.61 -0.80
C ASP A 151 6.61 -8.87 -2.30
N GLY A 152 6.76 -7.83 -3.11
CA GLY A 152 6.90 -7.94 -4.56
C GLY A 152 5.60 -8.24 -5.31
N GLU A 153 4.44 -8.15 -4.64
CA GLU A 153 3.14 -8.34 -5.28
C GLU A 153 2.78 -7.16 -6.18
N GLU A 154 2.13 -7.49 -7.30
CA GLU A 154 1.64 -6.53 -8.29
C GLU A 154 0.14 -6.28 -8.07
N TYR A 155 -0.25 -5.01 -8.07
CA TYR A 155 -1.64 -4.59 -7.99
C TYR A 155 -1.96 -3.63 -9.13
N LYS A 156 -2.94 -3.98 -9.94
CA LYS A 156 -3.53 -3.04 -10.91
C LYS A 156 -4.22 -1.91 -10.16
N THR A 157 -4.18 -0.73 -10.74
CA THR A 157 -4.86 0.45 -10.19
C THR A 157 -5.78 1.05 -11.24
N ILE A 158 -6.81 1.78 -10.78
CA ILE A 158 -7.82 2.36 -11.64
C ILE A 158 -8.31 3.70 -11.09
N GLN A 159 -8.46 4.67 -11.98
CA GLN A 159 -8.98 5.99 -11.65
C GLN A 159 -10.51 5.96 -11.78
N ILE A 160 -11.23 6.24 -10.69
CA ILE A 160 -12.69 6.36 -10.68
C ILE A 160 -13.04 7.72 -10.07
N GLY A 161 -13.54 8.62 -10.90
CA GLY A 161 -13.72 10.02 -10.52
C GLY A 161 -12.37 10.67 -10.21
N ASP A 162 -12.25 11.29 -9.04
CA ASP A 162 -11.02 11.90 -8.53
C ASP A 162 -10.19 10.94 -7.65
N GLN A 163 -10.66 9.72 -7.41
CA GLN A 163 -9.97 8.74 -6.58
C GLN A 163 -9.22 7.68 -7.42
N CYS A 164 -8.02 7.34 -6.96
CA CYS A 164 -7.25 6.23 -7.50
C CYS A 164 -7.36 5.02 -6.58
N TRP A 165 -7.89 3.92 -7.10
CA TRP A 165 -8.18 2.70 -6.36
C TRP A 165 -7.30 1.55 -6.81
N PHE A 166 -7.03 0.60 -5.93
CA PHE A 166 -6.66 -0.74 -6.38
C PHE A 166 -7.82 -1.36 -7.16
N ALA A 167 -7.52 -2.03 -8.27
CA ALA A 167 -8.45 -2.89 -8.99
C ALA A 167 -8.41 -4.34 -8.47
N GLU A 168 -7.60 -4.61 -7.44
CA GLU A 168 -7.42 -5.92 -6.82
C GLU A 168 -7.46 -5.81 -5.28
N ASN A 169 -7.86 -6.89 -4.60
CA ASN A 169 -7.76 -6.95 -3.15
C ASN A 169 -6.29 -6.98 -2.72
N LEU A 170 -5.96 -6.29 -1.63
CA LEU A 170 -4.64 -6.41 -1.00
C LEU A 170 -4.37 -7.87 -0.61
N ARG A 171 -3.15 -8.34 -0.85
CA ARG A 171 -2.68 -9.69 -0.51
C ARG A 171 -1.47 -9.69 0.42
N TYR A 172 -0.94 -8.53 0.80
CA TYR A 172 0.19 -8.41 1.69
C TYR A 172 -0.15 -8.88 3.11
N VAL A 173 0.66 -9.78 3.66
CA VAL A 173 0.44 -10.39 4.99
C VAL A 173 1.51 -10.01 6.03
N GLY A 174 2.60 -9.34 5.65
CA GLY A 174 3.72 -9.06 6.55
C GLY A 174 4.97 -9.90 6.25
N GLU A 175 5.96 -9.85 7.14
CA GLU A 175 7.22 -10.61 7.05
C GLU A 175 7.39 -11.59 8.22
N GLY A 176 7.92 -12.81 7.98
CA GLY A 176 8.18 -13.86 8.99
C GLY A 176 7.24 -15.07 8.90
N GLU A 177 7.57 -16.18 9.59
CA GLU A 177 6.68 -17.37 9.63
C GLU A 177 5.31 -16.94 10.20
N ASN A 178 4.21 -17.19 9.46
CA ASN A 178 2.79 -16.89 9.79
C ASN A 178 2.43 -15.39 9.99
N SER A 179 3.01 -14.46 9.22
CA SER A 179 2.80 -13.02 9.43
C SER A 179 1.37 -12.52 9.17
N CYS A 180 0.91 -11.69 10.11
CA CYS A 180 -0.07 -10.57 10.08
C CYS A 180 0.32 -9.65 11.27
N LEU A 181 1.61 -9.27 11.33
CA LEU A 181 2.42 -8.80 12.49
C LEU A 181 1.70 -7.76 13.38
N THR A 182 1.51 -7.90 14.71
CA THR A 182 2.37 -8.47 15.76
C THR A 182 1.82 -9.75 16.42
N SER A 183 2.46 -10.88 16.15
CA SER A 183 2.62 -12.01 17.08
C SER A 183 3.30 -13.10 16.29
N GLY A 184 4.65 -13.08 16.24
CA GLY A 184 5.53 -13.99 15.48
C GLY A 184 4.80 -15.27 15.11
N GLY A 185 4.48 -15.36 13.83
CA GLY A 185 3.22 -15.91 13.41
C GLY A 185 2.96 -17.28 14.01
N LYS A 186 1.84 -17.34 14.71
CA LYS A 186 1.41 -18.56 15.35
C LYS A 186 0.62 -19.40 14.35
N ASP A 187 0.84 -20.71 14.39
CA ASP A 187 -0.07 -21.73 13.81
C ASP A 187 -1.51 -21.66 14.41
N TYR A 188 -1.74 -20.73 15.34
CA TYR A 188 -2.92 -20.58 16.19
C TYR A 188 -3.86 -19.43 15.77
N CYS A 189 -3.97 -19.08 14.47
CA CYS A 189 -5.28 -18.65 13.94
C CYS A 189 -6.29 -19.83 13.89
N ASN A 190 -5.97 -20.95 14.55
CA ASN A 190 -6.79 -22.12 14.82
C ASN A 190 -7.52 -22.02 16.17
N LEU A 191 -8.83 -21.84 16.05
CA LEU A 191 -9.95 -22.35 16.85
C LEU A 191 -9.94 -22.21 18.40
N ASP A 192 -8.91 -22.56 19.17
CA ASP A 192 -9.13 -22.88 20.59
C ASP A 192 -8.98 -21.70 21.60
N GLU A 193 -8.50 -20.52 21.18
CA GLU A 193 -8.39 -19.33 22.08
C GLU A 193 -9.00 -18.05 21.47
N PHE A 194 -10.05 -18.20 20.65
CA PHE A 194 -10.68 -17.06 19.96
C PHE A 194 -11.60 -16.19 20.85
N SER A 195 -11.82 -16.57 22.11
CA SER A 195 -12.74 -15.92 23.05
C SER A 195 -12.03 -15.11 24.15
N SER A 196 -10.70 -14.92 24.06
CA SER A 196 -9.92 -14.19 25.07
C SER A 196 -9.27 -12.95 24.43
N PRO A 197 -9.50 -11.75 24.98
CA PRO A 197 -8.79 -10.53 24.58
C PRO A 197 -7.26 -10.71 24.66
N PRO A 198 -6.45 -10.03 23.80
CA PRO A 198 -6.84 -9.08 22.76
C PRO A 198 -7.06 -9.79 21.42
N TYR A 199 -8.29 -9.80 20.95
CA TYR A 199 -8.66 -10.32 19.65
C TYR A 199 -7.92 -9.56 18.51
N ASN A 200 -7.80 -10.15 17.31
CA ASN A 200 -7.97 -9.45 16.00
C ASN A 200 -6.76 -9.17 15.06
N HIS A 201 -5.61 -9.83 15.18
CA HIS A 201 -4.50 -9.59 14.23
C HIS A 201 -4.37 -10.65 13.12
N CYS A 202 -5.32 -11.58 12.95
CA CYS A 202 -5.21 -12.61 11.91
C CYS A 202 -5.55 -12.08 10.52
N CYS A 203 -4.88 -12.66 9.52
CA CYS A 203 -5.18 -12.59 8.11
C CYS A 203 -5.17 -14.03 7.55
N PHE A 204 -6.00 -14.28 6.53
CA PHE A 204 -6.30 -15.64 6.07
C PHE A 204 -6.29 -15.70 4.54
N HIS A 205 -5.47 -16.58 3.97
CA HIS A 205 -5.51 -16.89 2.55
C HIS A 205 -6.69 -17.82 2.23
N ASN A 206 -7.61 -17.38 1.38
CA ASN A 206 -8.79 -18.18 1.02
C ASN A 206 -8.47 -19.32 0.02
N ALA A 207 -7.26 -19.35 -0.56
CA ALA A 207 -6.84 -20.31 -1.58
C ALA A 207 -6.95 -21.79 -1.14
N ASN A 208 -7.04 -22.06 0.17
CA ASN A 208 -7.12 -23.41 0.72
C ASN A 208 -8.56 -23.91 0.93
N SER A 209 -9.60 -23.11 0.67
CA SER A 209 -10.99 -23.48 0.97
C SER A 209 -11.87 -23.62 -0.28
N LYS A 210 -11.95 -24.85 -0.82
CA LYS A 210 -12.88 -25.22 -1.91
C LYS A 210 -14.35 -25.24 -1.50
N THR A 211 -14.60 -25.14 -0.20
CA THR A 211 -15.93 -25.18 0.40
C THR A 211 -16.23 -23.85 1.08
N SER A 212 -17.26 -23.16 0.62
CA SER A 212 -17.88 -22.08 1.37
C SER A 212 -19.12 -22.60 2.09
N TYR A 213 -19.37 -22.07 3.28
CA TYR A 213 -20.65 -22.27 3.95
C TYR A 213 -21.56 -21.08 3.69
N TYR A 214 -22.86 -21.31 3.60
CA TYR A 214 -23.85 -20.23 3.61
C TYR A 214 -24.42 -20.07 5.00
N ILE A 215 -24.53 -18.82 5.44
CA ILE A 215 -25.31 -18.48 6.63
C ILE A 215 -26.59 -17.80 6.15
N ASN A 216 -27.73 -18.40 6.47
CA ASN A 216 -29.03 -17.74 6.44
C ASN A 216 -29.66 -17.91 7.82
N GLU A 217 -30.07 -16.82 8.47
CA GLU A 217 -30.80 -16.85 9.75
C GLU A 217 -30.24 -17.88 10.77
N ASP A 218 -28.93 -17.83 11.03
CA ASP A 218 -28.17 -18.70 11.95
C ASP A 218 -27.98 -20.18 11.55
N GLU A 219 -28.43 -20.60 10.36
CA GLU A 219 -28.18 -21.95 9.84
C GLU A 219 -27.01 -22.01 8.84
N ILE A 220 -26.16 -23.03 9.01
CA ILE A 220 -24.97 -23.26 8.18
C ILE A 220 -25.27 -24.34 7.13
N TYR A 221 -25.36 -23.94 5.86
CA TYR A 221 -25.50 -24.88 4.75
C TYR A 221 -24.15 -25.17 4.10
N THR A 222 -23.89 -26.44 3.79
CA THR A 222 -22.64 -26.89 3.15
C THR A 222 -22.75 -26.89 1.63
N GLY A 223 -21.67 -26.54 0.92
CA GLY A 223 -21.39 -27.16 -0.37
C GLY A 223 -21.79 -26.41 -1.65
N LYS A 224 -21.38 -25.14 -1.81
CA LYS A 224 -21.08 -24.65 -3.17
C LYS A 224 -19.58 -24.58 -3.39
N THR A 225 -19.14 -25.30 -4.41
CA THR A 225 -17.82 -25.19 -5.04
C THR A 225 -17.84 -24.00 -5.98
N PHE A 226 -16.84 -23.12 -5.85
CA PHE A 226 -16.63 -22.00 -6.77
C PHE A 226 -15.42 -22.25 -7.66
N SER A 227 -15.35 -21.52 -8.78
CA SER A 227 -14.13 -21.47 -9.59
C SER A 227 -12.96 -21.02 -8.72
N GLU A 228 -11.83 -21.71 -8.83
CA GLU A 228 -10.59 -21.29 -8.19
C GLU A 228 -10.22 -19.89 -8.69
N TRP A 229 -9.79 -19.02 -7.78
CA TRP A 229 -9.28 -17.70 -8.15
C TRP A 229 -7.94 -17.86 -8.86
N ASP A 230 -7.70 -17.05 -9.88
CA ASP A 230 -6.38 -17.01 -10.52
C ASP A 230 -5.28 -16.63 -9.52
N GLU A 231 -5.60 -15.82 -8.50
CA GLU A 231 -4.70 -15.39 -7.43
C GLU A 231 -5.36 -15.54 -6.04
N PRO A 232 -4.61 -16.00 -5.00
CA PRO A 232 -5.10 -16.12 -3.63
C PRO A 232 -5.68 -14.81 -3.08
N GLN A 233 -6.87 -14.87 -2.47
CA GLN A 233 -7.44 -13.74 -1.74
C GLN A 233 -7.02 -13.76 -0.28
N VAL A 234 -6.85 -12.59 0.34
CA VAL A 234 -6.56 -12.46 1.77
C VAL A 234 -7.71 -11.76 2.48
N LEU A 235 -8.17 -12.37 3.56
CA LEU A 235 -9.17 -11.81 4.47
C LEU A 235 -8.50 -11.42 5.78
N TYR A 236 -8.56 -10.14 6.12
CA TYR A 236 -7.92 -9.54 7.28
C TYR A 236 -8.95 -9.35 8.38
N GLN A 237 -8.60 -9.59 9.64
CA GLN A 237 -9.36 -9.00 10.74
C GLN A 237 -9.16 -7.48 10.76
N TRP A 238 -10.10 -6.73 11.33
CA TRP A 238 -10.05 -5.27 11.20
C TRP A 238 -8.80 -4.66 11.83
N ALA A 239 -8.37 -5.13 13.01
CA ALA A 239 -7.15 -4.60 13.62
C ALA A 239 -5.88 -4.97 12.83
N ALA A 240 -5.84 -6.15 12.19
CA ALA A 240 -4.82 -6.48 11.21
C ALA A 240 -4.87 -5.49 10.04
N ALA A 241 -6.04 -5.27 9.44
CA ALA A 241 -6.22 -4.35 8.32
C ALA A 241 -5.75 -2.92 8.61
N MET A 242 -6.01 -2.46 9.83
CA MET A 242 -5.59 -1.16 10.33
C MET A 242 -4.15 -1.13 10.88
N ASN A 243 -3.44 -2.27 10.86
CA ASN A 243 -2.08 -2.43 11.36
C ASN A 243 -1.90 -1.89 12.79
N LEU A 244 -2.83 -2.25 13.67
CA LEU A 244 -2.84 -1.82 15.08
C LEU A 244 -1.96 -2.74 15.92
N SER A 245 -1.49 -2.26 17.08
CA SER A 245 -0.84 -3.11 18.08
C SER A 245 -1.87 -3.72 19.04
N GLU A 246 -1.51 -4.84 19.68
CA GLU A 246 -2.34 -5.43 20.74
C GLU A 246 -2.65 -4.42 21.86
N GLU A 247 -1.68 -3.57 22.21
CA GLU A 247 -1.83 -2.53 23.24
C GLU A 247 -2.93 -1.51 22.90
N PHE A 248 -3.06 -1.15 21.61
CA PHE A 248 -4.09 -0.21 21.16
C PHE A 248 -5.50 -0.76 21.42
N LEU A 249 -5.68 -2.08 21.33
CA LEU A 249 -6.98 -2.73 21.44
C LEU A 249 -7.46 -2.93 22.88
N VAL A 250 -6.61 -2.73 23.89
CA VAL A 250 -6.97 -2.97 25.29
C VAL A 250 -8.01 -1.97 25.79
N ASN A 251 -7.93 -0.69 25.38
CA ASN A 251 -8.89 0.36 25.71
C ASN A 251 -8.60 1.66 24.92
N PRO A 252 -8.89 1.73 23.61
CA PRO A 252 -8.60 2.92 22.83
C PRO A 252 -9.53 4.08 23.20
N THR A 253 -9.01 5.31 23.22
CA THR A 253 -9.86 6.50 23.36
C THR A 253 -10.63 6.77 22.06
N ILE A 254 -11.76 7.46 22.14
CA ILE A 254 -12.52 7.89 20.95
C ILE A 254 -11.64 8.73 20.00
N GLU A 255 -10.78 9.60 20.54
CA GLU A 255 -9.84 10.40 19.75
C GLU A 255 -8.84 9.53 18.99
N GLN A 256 -8.31 8.48 19.62
CA GLN A 256 -7.42 7.52 18.97
C GLN A 256 -8.13 6.75 17.85
N LEU A 257 -9.42 6.45 18.01
CA LEU A 257 -10.22 5.75 17.01
C LEU A 257 -10.53 6.63 15.80
N TRP A 258 -10.88 7.90 16.02
CA TRP A 258 -11.08 8.84 14.92
C TRP A 258 -9.79 9.16 14.18
N ALA A 259 -8.64 9.10 14.85
CA ALA A 259 -7.34 9.23 14.20
C ALA A 259 -6.98 8.08 13.25
N LEU A 260 -7.76 6.99 13.22
CA LEU A 260 -7.56 5.87 12.30
C LEU A 260 -8.12 6.11 10.90
N GLU A 261 -8.97 7.12 10.72
CA GLU A 261 -9.57 7.41 9.41
C GLU A 261 -8.50 7.70 8.36
N ARG A 262 -8.61 7.00 7.21
CA ARG A 262 -7.68 7.08 6.08
C ARG A 262 -6.22 6.92 6.50
N THR A 263 -5.95 6.07 7.49
CA THR A 263 -4.57 5.66 7.81
C THR A 263 -4.06 4.63 6.81
N GLN A 264 -2.73 4.51 6.72
CA GLN A 264 -2.08 3.55 5.83
C GLN A 264 -2.56 2.11 6.10
N GLY A 265 -2.72 1.74 7.37
CA GLY A 265 -3.01 0.37 7.76
C GLY A 265 -2.04 -0.62 7.09
N MET A 266 -2.59 -1.70 6.54
CA MET A 266 -1.84 -2.69 5.74
C MET A 266 -1.54 -2.26 4.32
N CYS A 267 -2.15 -1.19 3.81
CA CYS A 267 -1.89 -0.71 2.45
C CYS A 267 -0.42 -0.27 2.30
N PRO A 268 0.13 -0.30 1.08
CA PRO A 268 1.50 0.15 0.85
C PRO A 268 1.62 1.65 1.10
N LYS A 269 2.86 2.10 1.27
CA LYS A 269 3.15 3.51 1.53
C LYS A 269 2.54 4.42 0.44
N GLY A 270 1.90 5.51 0.87
CA GLY A 270 1.18 6.43 -0.02
C GLY A 270 -0.21 5.92 -0.45
N TRP A 271 -0.68 4.82 0.13
CA TRP A 271 -2.04 4.29 0.01
C TRP A 271 -2.62 4.09 1.41
N VAL A 272 -3.95 4.11 1.51
CA VAL A 272 -4.67 4.07 2.78
C VAL A 272 -5.81 3.07 2.73
N VAL A 273 -6.21 2.56 3.89
CA VAL A 273 -7.50 1.87 4.03
C VAL A 273 -8.60 2.93 3.84
N PRO A 274 -9.57 2.75 2.94
CA PRO A 274 -10.54 3.78 2.62
C PRO A 274 -11.47 4.10 3.79
N SER A 275 -11.85 5.37 3.94
CA SER A 275 -12.86 5.80 4.91
C SER A 275 -14.28 5.68 4.37
N LEU A 276 -15.28 5.95 5.22
CA LEU A 276 -16.67 6.03 4.80
C LEU A 276 -16.86 7.04 3.66
N GLU A 277 -16.21 8.20 3.78
CA GLU A 277 -16.26 9.26 2.75
C GLU A 277 -15.68 8.79 1.42
N ASP A 278 -14.59 8.00 1.44
CA ASP A 278 -13.98 7.50 0.21
C ASP A 278 -14.93 6.59 -0.56
N TRP A 279 -15.62 5.68 0.13
CA TRP A 279 -16.60 4.79 -0.50
C TRP A 279 -17.88 5.51 -0.93
N ILE A 280 -18.33 6.52 -0.17
CA ILE A 280 -19.46 7.37 -0.58
C ILE A 280 -19.14 8.10 -1.89
N LYS A 281 -17.93 8.66 -2.03
CA LYS A 281 -17.49 9.31 -3.28
C LYS A 281 -17.44 8.34 -4.46
N LEU A 282 -16.90 7.14 -4.25
CA LEU A 282 -16.92 6.07 -5.25
C LEU A 282 -18.35 5.76 -5.68
N ASN A 283 -19.25 5.56 -4.71
CA ASN A 283 -20.66 5.27 -4.96
C ASN A 283 -21.34 6.38 -5.79
N MET A 284 -21.19 7.64 -5.40
CA MET A 284 -21.75 8.79 -6.12
C MET A 284 -21.24 8.91 -7.55
N THR A 285 -20.00 8.50 -7.79
CA THR A 285 -19.39 8.56 -9.13
C THR A 285 -19.94 7.47 -10.06
N VAL A 286 -20.38 6.35 -9.50
CA VAL A 286 -20.74 5.15 -10.23
C VAL A 286 -22.26 5.02 -10.42
N ASP A 287 -23.07 5.44 -9.44
CA ASP A 287 -24.53 5.31 -9.47
C ASP A 287 -25.13 6.12 -10.61
N SER A 288 -25.90 5.47 -11.50
CA SER A 288 -26.54 6.21 -12.59
C SER A 288 -27.76 6.99 -12.13
N VAL A 289 -28.45 6.53 -11.09
CA VAL A 289 -29.73 7.11 -10.67
C VAL A 289 -29.53 8.24 -9.66
N HIS A 290 -28.39 8.28 -8.98
CA HIS A 290 -28.06 9.23 -7.91
C HIS A 290 -29.20 9.30 -6.88
N LYS A 291 -29.67 8.15 -6.41
CA LYS A 291 -30.74 8.12 -5.41
C LYS A 291 -30.29 8.86 -4.15
N ASN A 292 -31.21 9.58 -3.52
CA ASN A 292 -30.95 10.15 -2.20
C ASN A 292 -30.65 9.01 -1.23
N TYR A 293 -29.61 9.19 -0.41
CA TYR A 293 -29.24 8.27 0.66
C TYR A 293 -30.45 7.95 1.54
N GLU A 294 -30.90 6.69 1.51
CA GLU A 294 -31.88 6.19 2.46
C GLU A 294 -31.13 5.49 3.59
N TYR A 295 -31.15 6.11 4.77
CA TYR A 295 -30.72 5.48 6.00
C TYR A 295 -31.82 4.50 6.42
N TRP A 296 -31.52 3.21 6.38
CA TRP A 296 -32.44 2.18 6.88
C TRP A 296 -32.48 2.18 8.41
N ASP A 297 -31.33 2.49 9.04
CA ASP A 297 -31.14 2.83 10.45
C ASP A 297 -29.80 3.62 10.62
N ASP A 298 -29.38 3.89 11.87
CA ASP A 298 -28.13 4.61 12.18
C ASP A 298 -26.84 3.89 11.69
N THR A 299 -26.97 2.69 11.12
CA THR A 299 -25.87 1.76 10.81
C THR A 299 -25.85 1.23 9.37
N HIS A 300 -26.95 1.42 8.61
CA HIS A 300 -27.15 0.91 7.26
C HIS A 300 -27.51 2.01 6.27
N ILE A 301 -26.69 2.15 5.24
CA ILE A 301 -26.91 3.01 4.09
C ILE A 301 -26.99 2.10 2.86
N ASP A 302 -28.16 2.04 2.23
CA ASP A 302 -28.29 1.43 0.91
C ASP A 302 -27.88 2.46 -0.14
N LEU A 303 -26.93 2.05 -0.98
CA LEU A 303 -26.14 2.97 -1.77
C LEU A 303 -26.22 2.61 -3.24
N GLY A 304 -26.92 3.47 -3.96
CA GLY A 304 -27.02 3.43 -5.40
C GLY A 304 -27.86 2.27 -5.92
N SER A 305 -28.32 2.43 -7.16
CA SER A 305 -29.29 1.51 -7.77
C SER A 305 -28.66 0.41 -8.62
N ASP A 306 -27.46 0.68 -9.14
CA ASP A 306 -26.78 -0.19 -10.12
C ASP A 306 -25.25 -0.22 -9.94
N VAL A 307 -24.78 0.29 -8.79
CA VAL A 307 -23.35 0.46 -8.48
C VAL A 307 -22.67 -0.89 -8.37
N GLY A 308 -23.28 -1.83 -7.65
CA GLY A 308 -22.84 -3.20 -7.59
C GLY A 308 -22.75 -3.82 -8.98
N LYS A 309 -23.76 -3.68 -9.85
CA LYS A 309 -23.69 -4.21 -11.22
C LYS A 309 -22.45 -3.74 -11.97
N LYS A 310 -22.09 -2.46 -11.81
CA LYS A 310 -20.96 -1.81 -12.49
C LYS A 310 -19.58 -2.08 -11.89
N LEU A 311 -19.49 -2.37 -10.59
CA LEU A 311 -18.22 -2.62 -9.90
C LEU A 311 -17.88 -4.11 -9.76
N LYS A 312 -18.90 -4.98 -9.72
CA LYS A 312 -18.74 -6.44 -9.65
C LYS A 312 -17.92 -6.94 -10.84
N SER A 313 -17.02 -7.89 -10.58
CA SER A 313 -16.28 -8.61 -11.61
C SER A 313 -17.23 -9.27 -12.62
N SER A 314 -16.90 -9.19 -13.90
CA SER A 314 -17.63 -9.89 -14.97
C SER A 314 -17.25 -11.37 -15.12
N THR A 315 -16.16 -11.79 -14.48
CA THR A 315 -15.70 -13.19 -14.50
C THR A 315 -16.33 -14.00 -13.38
N TYR A 316 -16.37 -13.44 -12.17
CA TYR A 316 -16.72 -14.18 -10.95
C TYR A 316 -18.13 -13.86 -10.43
N TRP A 317 -18.76 -12.82 -10.98
CA TRP A 317 -20.14 -12.43 -10.74
C TRP A 317 -20.83 -12.10 -12.07
N ASP A 318 -22.15 -11.91 -12.06
CA ASP A 318 -22.86 -11.23 -13.15
C ASP A 318 -22.69 -9.70 -13.03
N GLY A 319 -21.43 -9.24 -12.97
CA GLY A 319 -21.06 -7.83 -13.00
C GLY A 319 -20.67 -7.40 -14.41
N THR A 320 -20.69 -6.10 -14.69
CA THR A 320 -20.19 -5.55 -15.95
C THR A 320 -18.76 -5.03 -15.83
N ASP A 321 -18.27 -4.81 -14.61
CA ASP A 321 -16.99 -4.17 -14.32
C ASP A 321 -16.71 -2.92 -15.19
N SER A 322 -17.74 -2.10 -15.41
CA SER A 322 -17.68 -0.97 -16.35
C SER A 322 -16.65 0.11 -15.99
N TYR A 323 -16.19 0.11 -14.73
CA TYR A 323 -15.20 1.05 -14.20
C TYR A 323 -13.84 0.39 -13.95
N GLY A 324 -13.67 -0.91 -14.19
CA GLY A 324 -12.41 -1.63 -13.98
C GLY A 324 -12.01 -1.83 -12.51
N PHE A 325 -12.97 -1.73 -11.58
CA PHE A 325 -12.74 -1.92 -10.14
C PHE A 325 -12.57 -3.40 -9.77
N ASN A 326 -13.18 -4.29 -10.56
CA ASN A 326 -13.10 -5.74 -10.47
C ASN A 326 -13.32 -6.25 -9.03
N ALA A 327 -14.48 -5.93 -8.45
CA ALA A 327 -14.84 -6.43 -7.13
C ALA A 327 -15.01 -7.95 -7.16
N LEU A 328 -14.34 -8.65 -6.23
CA LEU A 328 -14.31 -10.11 -6.15
C LEU A 328 -15.20 -10.63 -5.01
N PRO A 329 -15.98 -11.71 -5.23
CA PRO A 329 -16.72 -12.39 -4.17
C PRO A 329 -15.85 -13.20 -3.20
N ALA A 330 -14.88 -12.56 -2.54
CA ALA A 330 -13.92 -13.25 -1.66
C ALA A 330 -14.55 -13.87 -0.39
N GLY A 331 -15.83 -13.58 -0.11
CA GLY A 331 -16.56 -14.02 1.07
C GLY A 331 -16.18 -13.24 2.32
N LEU A 332 -16.46 -13.87 3.46
CA LEU A 332 -16.16 -13.34 4.79
C LEU A 332 -15.68 -14.49 5.67
N ARG A 333 -14.68 -14.25 6.51
CA ARG A 333 -14.35 -15.17 7.59
C ARG A 333 -15.14 -14.76 8.82
N VAL A 334 -15.94 -15.65 9.39
CA VAL A 334 -16.76 -15.32 10.57
C VAL A 334 -16.26 -16.03 11.80
N VAL A 335 -16.48 -15.38 12.95
CA VAL A 335 -16.15 -15.86 14.28
C VAL A 335 -17.35 -15.55 15.17
N THR A 336 -18.23 -16.53 15.32
CA THR A 336 -19.41 -16.47 16.19
C THR A 336 -19.31 -17.56 17.25
N GLU A 337 -20.24 -17.58 18.20
CA GLU A 337 -20.37 -18.66 19.19
C GLU A 337 -20.51 -20.05 18.53
N TRP A 338 -21.07 -20.11 17.31
CA TRP A 338 -21.37 -21.35 16.59
C TRP A 338 -20.38 -21.63 15.45
N VAL A 339 -19.70 -20.59 14.96
CA VAL A 339 -18.84 -20.66 13.77
C VAL A 339 -17.50 -20.03 14.07
N ASN A 340 -16.50 -20.85 14.29
CA ASN A 340 -15.17 -20.37 14.62
C ASN A 340 -14.26 -20.36 13.39
N GLY A 341 -13.98 -19.17 12.87
CA GLY A 341 -12.95 -18.94 11.87
C GLY A 341 -13.24 -19.54 10.48
N ARG A 342 -14.51 -19.81 10.15
CA ARG A 342 -14.87 -20.40 8.85
C ARG A 342 -15.06 -19.35 7.76
N LEU A 343 -14.67 -19.70 6.54
CA LEU A 343 -15.01 -18.95 5.34
C LEU A 343 -16.48 -19.18 4.96
N VAL A 344 -17.26 -18.11 4.91
CA VAL A 344 -18.67 -18.11 4.55
C VAL A 344 -18.91 -17.22 3.35
N ASN A 345 -19.96 -17.52 2.59
CA ASN A 345 -20.46 -16.72 1.48
C ASN A 345 -19.42 -16.39 0.39
N ASN A 346 -18.29 -17.10 0.34
CA ASN A 346 -17.34 -17.03 -0.78
C ASN A 346 -18.09 -17.35 -2.08
N GLY A 347 -17.79 -16.61 -3.14
CA GLY A 347 -18.53 -16.68 -4.40
C GLY A 347 -19.89 -15.97 -4.41
N ILE A 348 -20.40 -15.50 -3.26
CA ILE A 348 -21.67 -14.77 -3.18
C ILE A 348 -21.49 -13.35 -2.66
N TRP A 349 -20.68 -13.16 -1.62
CA TRP A 349 -20.41 -11.86 -1.01
C TRP A 349 -18.98 -11.43 -1.31
N GLY A 350 -18.80 -10.15 -1.60
CA GLY A 350 -17.50 -9.50 -1.45
C GLY A 350 -17.64 -8.46 -0.36
N ARG A 351 -16.72 -8.45 0.61
CA ARG A 351 -16.77 -7.53 1.74
C ARG A 351 -15.41 -6.89 1.99
N TRP A 352 -15.40 -5.58 2.17
CA TRP A 352 -14.22 -4.75 2.34
C TRP A 352 -14.27 -3.95 3.62
N TRP A 353 -13.13 -3.87 4.31
CA TRP A 353 -13.01 -3.03 5.50
C TRP A 353 -12.99 -1.55 5.16
N ASN A 354 -13.48 -0.79 6.14
CA ASN A 354 -13.41 0.65 6.18
C ASN A 354 -12.50 1.07 7.35
N SER A 355 -11.78 2.19 7.20
CA SER A 355 -11.00 2.79 8.29
C SER A 355 -11.88 3.51 9.34
N THR A 356 -13.10 3.91 8.96
CA THR A 356 -14.06 4.58 9.85
C THR A 356 -14.59 3.59 10.87
N PHE A 357 -14.37 3.92 12.12
CA PHE A 357 -14.74 3.12 13.27
C PHE A 357 -16.20 3.39 13.69
N SER A 358 -16.89 2.36 14.21
CA SER A 358 -18.26 2.52 14.74
C SER A 358 -18.30 2.67 16.27
N HIS A 359 -18.20 1.58 17.04
CA HIS A 359 -18.25 1.62 18.50
C HIS A 359 -17.46 0.48 19.17
N PHE A 360 -16.86 0.77 20.33
CA PHE A 360 -16.07 -0.15 21.18
C PHE A 360 -16.90 -0.44 22.44
N ASP A 361 -17.88 -1.33 22.32
CA ASP A 361 -18.57 -1.92 23.48
C ASP A 361 -18.04 -3.34 23.73
N ASP A 362 -18.78 -4.20 24.45
CA ASP A 362 -18.35 -5.56 24.79
C ASP A 362 -18.02 -6.45 23.56
N ASP A 363 -18.63 -6.15 22.40
CA ASP A 363 -18.21 -6.68 21.10
C ASP A 363 -17.84 -5.52 20.16
N PRO A 364 -16.54 -5.24 19.93
CA PRO A 364 -16.14 -4.14 19.08
C PRO A 364 -16.56 -4.35 17.63
N MET A 365 -16.98 -3.26 17.00
CA MET A 365 -17.67 -3.30 15.72
C MET A 365 -17.10 -2.23 14.76
N ALA A 366 -16.88 -2.61 13.51
CA ALA A 366 -16.34 -1.73 12.47
C ALA A 366 -17.19 -1.75 11.20
N VAL A 367 -17.15 -0.64 10.47
CA VAL A 367 -17.90 -0.50 9.21
C VAL A 367 -17.24 -1.35 8.14
N SER A 368 -18.05 -2.09 7.40
CA SER A 368 -17.66 -2.83 6.21
C SER A 368 -18.57 -2.50 5.05
N TRP A 369 -18.03 -2.56 3.84
CA TRP A 369 -18.77 -2.41 2.59
C TRP A 369 -18.95 -3.76 1.95
N TYR A 370 -20.10 -4.01 1.34
CA TYR A 370 -20.38 -5.29 0.73
C TYR A 370 -21.10 -5.17 -0.61
N LEU A 371 -20.83 -6.17 -1.45
CA LEU A 371 -21.55 -6.46 -2.67
C LEU A 371 -22.08 -7.88 -2.59
N TYR A 372 -23.29 -8.08 -3.10
CA TYR A 372 -23.99 -9.35 -3.09
C TYR A 372 -24.28 -9.81 -4.53
N ALA A 373 -24.19 -11.11 -4.78
CA ALA A 373 -24.33 -11.66 -6.12
C ALA A 373 -25.67 -11.29 -6.79
N GLU A 374 -26.78 -11.32 -6.04
CA GLU A 374 -28.14 -11.18 -6.58
C GLU A 374 -28.67 -9.73 -6.54
N TYR A 375 -27.90 -8.81 -5.94
CA TYR A 375 -28.26 -7.38 -5.85
C TYR A 375 -27.30 -6.54 -6.69
N ASP A 376 -27.83 -5.47 -7.27
CA ASP A 376 -27.07 -4.56 -8.13
C ASP A 376 -26.65 -3.29 -7.38
N GLU A 377 -27.07 -3.16 -6.14
CA GLU A 377 -26.73 -2.13 -5.17
C GLU A 377 -25.38 -2.42 -4.48
N ILE A 378 -24.80 -1.39 -3.85
CA ILE A 378 -23.72 -1.55 -2.88
C ILE A 378 -24.26 -1.15 -1.50
N GLY A 379 -23.83 -1.84 -0.44
CA GLY A 379 -24.27 -1.51 0.91
C GLY A 379 -23.10 -1.40 1.89
N ASN A 380 -23.34 -0.72 3.00
CA ASN A 380 -22.48 -0.84 4.19
C ASN A 380 -23.23 -1.55 5.32
N TYR A 381 -22.47 -2.17 6.21
CA TYR A 381 -22.99 -2.86 7.39
C TYR A 381 -21.90 -2.85 8.45
N ILE A 382 -22.28 -2.73 9.72
CA ILE A 382 -21.34 -2.79 10.83
C ILE A 382 -21.19 -4.24 11.27
N VAL A 383 -19.96 -4.75 11.29
CA VAL A 383 -19.69 -6.12 11.71
C VAL A 383 -18.63 -6.20 12.79
N SER A 384 -18.68 -7.29 13.55
CA SER A 384 -17.67 -7.59 14.57
C SER A 384 -16.28 -7.53 13.96
N VAL A 385 -15.36 -6.83 14.61
CA VAL A 385 -13.96 -6.70 14.19
C VAL A 385 -13.20 -8.05 14.19
N LYS A 386 -13.80 -9.07 14.81
CA LYS A 386 -13.33 -10.46 14.83
C LYS A 386 -13.48 -11.15 13.48
N TYR A 387 -14.33 -10.64 12.60
CA TYR A 387 -14.51 -11.20 11.27
C TYR A 387 -13.32 -10.87 10.37
N GLY A 388 -13.16 -11.60 9.27
CA GLY A 388 -12.13 -11.38 8.27
C GLY A 388 -12.73 -10.88 6.96
N GLY A 389 -12.36 -9.68 6.53
CA GLY A 389 -12.80 -9.04 5.29
C GLY A 389 -11.62 -8.65 4.39
N SER A 390 -11.89 -8.37 3.12
CA SER A 390 -10.87 -7.92 2.18
C SER A 390 -10.47 -6.46 2.45
N ILE A 391 -9.34 -6.03 1.89
CA ILE A 391 -8.93 -4.62 1.87
C ILE A 391 -8.80 -4.18 0.41
N ARG A 392 -9.36 -3.01 0.09
CA ARG A 392 -9.21 -2.36 -1.20
C ARG A 392 -8.56 -1.00 -0.97
N CYS A 393 -7.28 -0.87 -1.28
CA CYS A 393 -6.56 0.36 -0.98
C CYS A 393 -6.97 1.51 -1.91
N VAL A 394 -7.00 2.73 -1.37
CA VAL A 394 -7.19 3.97 -2.12
C VAL A 394 -5.98 4.87 -1.93
N LYS A 395 -5.62 5.67 -2.94
CA LYS A 395 -4.45 6.54 -2.87
C LYS A 395 -4.64 7.61 -1.79
N ALA A 396 -3.57 7.87 -1.02
CA ALA A 396 -3.53 9.00 -0.10
C ALA A 396 -3.41 10.30 -0.93
N ASN A 397 -4.49 11.07 -1.02
CA ASN A 397 -4.52 12.36 -1.72
C ASN A 397 -3.73 13.45 -0.98
#